data_AF-A0A6C0E3Q3-F1
#
_entry.id   AF-A0A6C0E3Q3-F1
#
_cell.length_a   1.000
_cell.length_b   1.000
_cell.length_c   1.000
_cell.angle_alpha   90.00
_cell.angle_beta   90.00
_cell.angle_gamma   90.00
#
_symmetry.space_group_name_H-M   'P 1'
#
loop_
_entity.id
_entity.type
_entity.pdbx_description
1 polymer ?
#
loop_
_entity_poly.entity_id
_entity_poly.type
_entity_poly.pdbx_seq_one_letter_code
_entity_poly.pdbx_strand_id
1 'polypeptide(L)'
;MELIEVPEEAQVEECIELKNIQYKTMLLNGKPIKETKSASDLTNLEEFLENEKNNNQSEPWCKLNKTMKLKKLIEYVRIYKEKNMLDDEEESAMELFFRECLEKKKLYRVKDVSYNKETGVILDIPSLVYAKGKKHFTLKNNDKRASTLNSLTPKKMISKDRSSKHEL
;
A
#
# COMPACT_ATOMS: atom_id res chain seq x y z
N MET A 1 30.71 46.57 71.30
CA MET A 1 29.45 47.26 70.98
C MET A 1 29.71 48.06 69.72
N GLU A 2 29.09 47.83 68.59
CA GLU A 2 28.10 46.85 68.15
C GLU A 2 28.06 47.02 66.63
N LEU A 3 28.13 45.91 65.89
CA LEU A 3 28.00 45.91 64.42
C LEU A 3 26.56 46.28 64.09
N ILE A 4 26.35 47.40 63.39
CA ILE A 4 25.02 47.73 62.84
C ILE A 4 24.96 47.12 61.45
N GLU A 5 24.30 45.97 61.41
CA GLU A 5 23.94 45.21 60.23
C GLU A 5 22.81 45.96 59.48
N VAL A 6 23.05 46.28 58.20
CA VAL A 6 22.05 46.91 57.32
C VAL A 6 21.17 45.79 56.75
N PRO A 7 19.84 45.78 56.93
CA PRO A 7 19.01 44.69 56.45
C PRO A 7 18.88 44.70 54.92
N GLU A 8 19.09 43.51 54.36
CA GLU A 8 18.95 43.08 52.97
C GLU A 8 17.52 43.34 52.42
N GLU A 9 17.44 43.83 51.19
CA GLU A 9 16.17 44.13 50.50
C GLU A 9 15.28 42.89 50.39
N ALA A 10 14.16 42.90 51.12
CA ALA A 10 13.14 41.87 51.02
C ALA A 10 12.49 41.90 49.62
N GLN A 11 12.82 40.91 48.79
CA GLN A 11 12.06 40.62 47.57
C GLN A 11 10.62 40.29 47.98
N VAL A 12 9.68 41.20 47.69
CA VAL A 12 8.26 40.96 47.88
C VAL A 12 7.85 39.89 46.88
N GLU A 13 7.84 38.63 47.32
CA GLU A 13 7.43 37.49 46.54
C GLU A 13 5.92 37.62 46.26
N GLU A 14 5.61 38.21 45.09
CA GLU A 14 4.25 38.44 44.65
C GLU A 14 3.48 37.12 44.63
N CYS A 15 2.42 37.05 45.46
CA CYS A 15 1.63 35.83 45.64
C CYS A 15 1.19 35.26 44.29
N ILE A 16 1.38 33.95 44.11
CA ILE A 16 1.02 33.22 42.89
C ILE A 16 -0.45 33.45 42.51
N GLU A 17 -1.32 33.59 43.51
CA GLU A 17 -2.74 33.91 43.33
C GLU A 17 -2.94 35.27 42.66
N LEU A 18 -2.13 36.27 43.01
CA LEU A 18 -2.17 37.60 42.41
C LEU A 18 -1.78 37.56 40.93
N LYS A 19 -0.72 36.80 40.60
CA LYS A 19 -0.30 36.57 39.21
C LYS A 19 -1.39 35.88 38.39
N ASN A 20 -2.05 34.89 38.99
CA ASN A 20 -3.16 34.18 38.35
C ASN A 20 -4.37 35.09 38.11
N ILE A 21 -4.70 35.96 39.08
CA ILE A 21 -5.79 36.94 38.95
C ILE A 21 -5.46 38.01 37.89
N GLN A 22 -4.23 38.52 37.86
CA GLN A 22 -3.76 39.47 36.85
C GLN A 22 -3.84 38.86 35.45
N TYR A 23 -3.36 37.63 35.27
CA TYR A 23 -3.42 36.91 33.99
C TYR A 23 -4.87 36.72 33.52
N LYS A 24 -5.75 36.27 34.42
CA LYS A 24 -7.18 36.11 34.12
C LYS A 24 -7.85 37.43 33.75
N THR A 25 -7.49 38.51 34.44
CA THR A 25 -7.99 39.88 34.15
C THR A 25 -7.49 40.37 32.79
N MET A 26 -6.23 40.10 32.45
CA MET A 26 -5.67 40.45 31.14
C MET A 26 -6.36 39.71 29.99
N LEU A 27 -6.73 38.43 30.17
CA LEU A 27 -7.48 37.67 29.16
C LEU A 27 -8.90 38.20 28.94
N LEU A 28 -9.53 38.74 30.00
CA LEU A 28 -10.92 39.23 29.95
C LEU A 28 -11.02 40.68 29.48
N ASN A 29 -10.08 41.53 29.88
CA ASN A 29 -10.13 42.99 29.66
C ASN A 29 -9.03 43.49 28.70
N GLY A 30 -8.08 42.64 28.33
CA GLY A 30 -7.04 42.97 27.35
C GLY A 30 -7.61 43.11 25.95
N LYS A 31 -6.95 43.90 25.10
CA LYS A 31 -7.32 44.03 23.69
C LYS A 31 -7.42 42.63 23.06
N PRO A 32 -8.49 42.32 22.29
CA PRO A 32 -8.66 41.01 21.70
C PRO A 32 -7.41 40.66 20.89
N ILE A 33 -6.81 39.50 21.20
CA ILE A 33 -5.71 38.93 20.42
C ILE A 33 -6.27 38.77 19.01
N LYS A 34 -5.78 39.57 18.07
CA LYS A 34 -6.11 39.38 16.67
C LYS A 34 -5.55 38.02 16.29
N GLU A 35 -6.42 37.04 16.04
CA GLU A 35 -6.01 35.78 15.43
C GLU A 35 -5.28 36.13 14.13
N THR A 36 -3.97 35.99 14.10
CA THR A 36 -3.22 35.95 12.85
C THR A 36 -3.45 34.57 12.26
N LYS A 37 -4.66 34.31 11.74
CA LYS A 37 -4.84 33.29 10.70
C LYS A 37 -4.07 33.78 9.49
N SER A 38 -2.77 33.51 9.47
CA SER A 38 -1.93 33.90 8.36
C SER A 38 -2.36 33.05 7.16
N ALA A 39 -2.73 33.68 6.05
CA ALA A 39 -3.10 32.96 4.83
C ALA A 39 -1.97 32.02 4.34
N SER A 40 -0.73 32.31 4.77
CA SER A 40 0.46 31.46 4.57
C SER A 40 0.35 30.09 5.22
N ASP A 41 -0.24 29.95 6.42
CA ASP A 41 -0.37 28.65 7.09
C ASP A 41 -1.37 27.74 6.38
N LEU A 42 -2.45 28.32 5.84
CA LEU A 42 -3.45 27.56 5.05
C LEU A 42 -2.87 27.11 3.71
N THR A 43 -2.10 27.98 3.05
CA THR A 43 -1.44 27.66 1.76
C THR A 43 -0.39 26.56 1.94
N ASN A 44 0.37 26.59 3.05
CA ASN A 44 1.36 25.56 3.35
C ASN A 44 0.71 24.20 3.62
N LEU A 45 -0.44 24.18 4.32
CA LEU A 45 -1.22 22.97 4.52
C LEU A 45 -1.74 22.41 3.20
N GLU A 46 -2.26 23.26 2.33
CA GLU A 46 -2.77 22.86 1.02
C GLU A 46 -1.64 22.30 0.13
N GLU A 47 -0.47 22.94 0.11
CA GLU A 47 0.72 22.43 -0.59
C GLU A 47 1.20 21.09 -0.02
N PHE A 48 1.20 20.93 1.31
CA PHE A 48 1.55 19.67 1.96
C PHE A 48 0.61 18.54 1.54
N LEU A 49 -0.71 18.79 1.56
CA LEU A 49 -1.73 17.81 1.15
C LEU A 49 -1.63 17.49 -0.35
N GLU A 50 -1.36 18.47 -1.19
CA GLU A 50 -1.15 18.29 -2.64
C GLU A 50 0.10 17.43 -2.90
N ASN A 51 1.20 17.70 -2.18
CA ASN A 51 2.43 16.92 -2.28
C ASN A 51 2.22 15.47 -1.80
N GLU A 52 1.48 15.25 -0.72
CA GLU A 52 1.15 13.91 -0.24
C GLU A 52 0.28 13.15 -1.25
N LYS A 53 -0.76 13.81 -1.79
CA LYS A 53 -1.63 13.27 -2.84
C LYS A 53 -0.85 12.91 -4.11
N ASN A 54 0.11 13.73 -4.52
CA ASN A 54 0.96 13.50 -5.70
C ASN A 54 1.98 12.38 -5.45
N ASN A 55 2.58 12.33 -4.26
CA ASN A 55 3.46 11.22 -3.87
C ASN A 55 2.71 9.88 -3.86
N ASN A 56 1.45 9.87 -3.43
CA ASN A 56 0.61 8.67 -3.42
C ASN A 56 0.26 8.18 -4.85
N GLN A 57 0.28 9.08 -5.86
CA GLN A 57 0.02 8.71 -7.26
C GLN A 57 1.24 8.07 -7.95
N SER A 58 2.45 8.40 -7.51
CA SER A 58 3.71 7.95 -8.14
C SER A 58 4.37 6.76 -7.43
N GLU A 59 3.65 6.13 -6.48
CA GLU A 59 4.20 5.03 -5.72
C GLU A 59 4.49 3.79 -6.59
N PRO A 60 5.63 3.11 -6.36
CA PRO A 60 5.92 1.86 -7.02
C PRO A 60 4.89 0.78 -6.62
N TRP A 61 4.56 -0.11 -7.55
CA TRP A 61 3.55 -1.16 -7.39
C TRP A 61 3.62 -1.93 -6.06
N CYS A 62 4.82 -2.23 -5.56
CA CYS A 62 4.98 -2.95 -4.29
C CYS A 62 4.47 -2.17 -3.06
N LYS A 63 4.54 -0.84 -3.08
CA LYS A 63 4.13 0.05 -1.98
C LYS A 63 2.62 0.34 -1.96
N LEU A 64 1.95 0.19 -3.11
CA LEU A 64 0.51 0.40 -3.20
C LEU A 64 -0.30 -0.50 -2.25
N ASN A 65 -1.28 0.10 -1.59
CA ASN A 65 -2.22 -0.62 -0.74
C ASN A 65 -3.16 -1.52 -1.56
N LYS A 66 -3.75 -2.55 -0.91
CA LYS A 66 -4.66 -3.52 -1.56
C LYS A 66 -5.78 -2.83 -2.36
N THR A 67 -6.36 -1.77 -1.79
CA THR A 67 -7.42 -0.98 -2.44
C THR A 67 -6.95 -0.29 -3.72
N MET A 68 -5.77 0.31 -3.71
CA MET A 68 -5.20 0.97 -4.89
C MET A 68 -4.84 -0.05 -5.97
N LYS A 69 -4.21 -1.17 -5.59
CA LYS A 69 -3.93 -2.29 -6.50
C LYS A 69 -5.20 -2.82 -7.17
N LEU A 70 -6.28 -2.98 -6.40
CA LEU A 70 -7.56 -3.45 -6.93
C LEU A 70 -8.14 -2.46 -7.95
N LYS A 71 -8.17 -1.15 -7.63
CA LYS A 71 -8.64 -0.12 -8.55
C LYS A 71 -7.87 -0.13 -9.87
N LYS A 72 -6.55 -0.25 -9.80
CA LYS A 72 -5.68 -0.33 -10.98
C LYS A 72 -5.84 -1.62 -11.79
N LEU A 73 -6.12 -2.75 -11.12
CA LEU A 73 -6.46 -4.00 -11.82
C LEU A 73 -7.80 -3.94 -12.53
N ILE A 74 -8.83 -3.32 -11.92
CA ILE A 74 -10.13 -3.11 -12.58
C ILE A 74 -9.96 -2.23 -13.82
N GLU A 75 -9.18 -1.14 -13.72
CA GLU A 75 -8.84 -0.29 -14.87
C GLU A 75 -8.13 -1.09 -15.98
N TYR A 76 -7.21 -1.98 -15.61
CA TYR A 76 -6.55 -2.89 -16.56
C TYR A 76 -7.52 -3.88 -17.22
N VAL A 77 -8.49 -4.44 -16.49
CA VAL A 77 -9.50 -5.35 -17.06
C VAL A 77 -10.29 -4.66 -18.18
N ARG A 78 -10.69 -3.40 -17.98
CA ARG A 78 -11.42 -2.62 -18.98
C ARG A 78 -10.61 -2.46 -20.27
N ILE A 79 -9.34 -2.07 -20.14
CA ILE A 79 -8.42 -1.95 -21.28
C ILE A 79 -8.21 -3.31 -21.96
N TYR A 80 -8.08 -4.38 -21.17
CA TYR A 80 -7.88 -5.73 -21.66
C TYR A 80 -9.13 -6.27 -22.40
N LYS A 81 -10.33 -5.92 -21.93
CA LYS A 81 -11.61 -6.23 -22.58
C LYS A 81 -11.70 -5.57 -23.94
N GLU A 82 -11.45 -4.25 -24.02
CA GLU A 82 -11.48 -3.53 -25.31
C GLU A 82 -10.47 -4.12 -26.30
N LYS A 83 -9.27 -4.46 -25.82
CA LYS A 83 -8.20 -5.02 -26.67
C LYS A 83 -8.47 -6.44 -27.17
N ASN A 84 -9.12 -7.28 -26.37
CA ASN A 84 -9.36 -8.69 -26.70
C ASN A 84 -10.81 -9.01 -27.10
N MET A 85 -11.68 -7.99 -27.12
CA MET A 85 -13.12 -8.12 -27.37
C MET A 85 -13.77 -9.19 -26.48
N LEU A 86 -13.48 -9.12 -25.17
CA LEU A 86 -14.09 -10.02 -24.18
C LEU A 86 -15.56 -9.68 -23.95
N ASP A 87 -16.32 -10.70 -23.58
CA ASP A 87 -17.71 -10.54 -23.13
C ASP A 87 -17.79 -9.98 -21.71
N ASP A 88 -18.95 -9.43 -21.34
CA ASP A 88 -19.21 -8.89 -20.00
C ASP A 88 -19.07 -9.95 -18.89
N GLU A 89 -19.42 -11.22 -19.19
CA GLU A 89 -19.21 -12.33 -18.26
C GLU A 89 -17.71 -12.59 -18.00
N GLU A 90 -16.90 -12.50 -19.05
CA GLU A 90 -15.46 -12.74 -18.97
C GLU A 90 -14.74 -11.60 -18.23
N GLU A 91 -15.18 -10.36 -18.42
CA GLU A 91 -14.74 -9.20 -17.64
C GLU A 91 -15.02 -9.39 -16.15
N SER A 92 -16.26 -9.72 -15.77
CA SER A 92 -16.61 -9.95 -14.37
C SER A 92 -15.82 -11.11 -13.76
N ALA A 93 -15.59 -12.19 -14.52
CA ALA A 93 -14.77 -13.31 -14.07
C ALA A 93 -13.30 -12.88 -13.86
N MET A 94 -12.77 -12.01 -14.71
CA MET A 94 -11.41 -11.48 -14.60
C MET A 94 -11.25 -10.56 -13.38
N GLU A 95 -12.23 -9.69 -13.12
CA GLU A 95 -12.23 -8.83 -11.92
C GLU A 95 -12.27 -9.65 -10.63
N LEU A 96 -13.14 -10.66 -10.57
CA LEU A 96 -13.21 -11.59 -9.44
C LEU A 96 -11.89 -12.34 -9.25
N PHE A 97 -11.30 -12.84 -10.34
CA PHE A 97 -10.01 -13.51 -10.31
C PHE A 97 -8.90 -12.61 -9.74
N PHE A 98 -8.85 -11.33 -10.14
CA PHE A 98 -7.86 -10.40 -9.61
C PHE A 98 -8.08 -10.06 -8.13
N ARG A 99 -9.34 -9.95 -7.70
CA ARG A 99 -9.68 -9.78 -6.27
C ARG A 99 -9.17 -10.96 -5.45
N GLU A 100 -9.42 -12.19 -5.89
CA GLU A 100 -8.90 -13.39 -5.25
C GLU A 100 -7.37 -13.45 -5.26
N CYS A 101 -6.74 -13.03 -6.36
CA CYS A 101 -5.28 -12.99 -6.45
C CYS A 101 -4.70 -12.03 -5.39
N LEU A 102 -5.31 -10.85 -5.21
CA LEU A 102 -4.88 -9.91 -4.19
C LEU A 102 -5.11 -10.42 -2.76
N GLU A 103 -6.17 -11.20 -2.52
CA GLU A 103 -6.43 -11.87 -1.24
C GLU A 103 -5.39 -12.94 -0.93
N LYS A 104 -5.03 -13.75 -1.93
CA LYS A 104 -4.01 -14.80 -1.84
C LYS A 104 -2.57 -14.25 -1.85
N LYS A 105 -2.40 -12.93 -1.70
CA LYS A 105 -1.10 -12.21 -1.79
C LYS A 105 -0.32 -12.48 -3.09
N LYS A 106 -1.03 -12.82 -4.18
CA LYS A 106 -0.46 -12.92 -5.53
C LYS A 106 -0.40 -11.52 -6.15
N LEU A 107 0.53 -11.31 -7.09
CA LEU A 107 0.73 -10.04 -7.79
C LEU A 107 1.24 -8.89 -6.89
N TYR A 108 1.91 -9.17 -5.76
CA TYR A 108 2.47 -8.10 -4.91
C TYR A 108 3.88 -7.68 -5.31
N ARG A 109 4.60 -8.53 -6.07
CA ARG A 109 5.98 -8.26 -6.46
C ARG A 109 6.01 -7.46 -7.75
N VAL A 110 7.04 -6.63 -7.90
CA VAL A 110 7.27 -5.84 -9.12
C VAL A 110 7.43 -6.73 -10.36
N LYS A 111 7.97 -7.95 -10.22
CA LYS A 111 8.10 -8.90 -11.34
C LYS A 111 6.79 -9.55 -11.80
N ASP A 112 5.75 -9.48 -10.97
CA ASP A 112 4.46 -10.12 -11.27
C ASP A 112 3.55 -9.21 -12.10
N VAL A 113 3.80 -7.89 -12.08
CA VAL A 113 2.97 -6.87 -12.73
C VAL A 113 3.87 -5.81 -13.38
N SER A 114 3.69 -5.59 -14.68
CA SER A 114 4.32 -4.49 -15.42
C SER A 114 3.50 -3.22 -15.18
N TYR A 115 3.95 -2.37 -14.26
CA TYR A 115 3.26 -1.16 -13.85
C TYR A 115 4.09 0.08 -14.20
N ASN A 116 3.45 1.06 -14.84
CA ASN A 116 4.05 2.36 -15.09
C ASN A 116 3.67 3.32 -13.95
N LYS A 117 4.66 3.75 -13.17
CA LYS A 117 4.49 4.68 -12.04
C LYS A 117 4.21 6.13 -12.45
N GLU A 118 4.55 6.51 -13.68
CA GLU A 118 4.36 7.88 -14.19
C GLU A 118 2.92 8.06 -14.67
N THR A 119 2.40 7.09 -15.43
CA THR A 119 1.00 7.10 -15.88
C THR A 119 0.05 6.52 -14.85
N GLY A 120 0.57 5.75 -13.89
CA GLY A 120 -0.21 5.04 -12.89
C GLY A 120 -1.02 3.87 -13.45
N VAL A 121 -0.68 3.33 -14.62
CA VAL A 121 -1.44 2.28 -15.32
C VAL A 121 -0.65 0.96 -15.35
N ILE A 122 -1.37 -0.16 -15.23
CA ILE A 122 -0.81 -1.50 -15.45
C ILE A 122 -0.73 -1.74 -16.97
N LEU A 123 0.46 -2.01 -17.47
CA LEU A 123 0.71 -2.27 -18.89
C LEU A 123 0.46 -3.73 -19.24
N ASP A 124 0.93 -4.64 -18.39
CA ASP A 124 0.85 -6.08 -18.62
C ASP A 124 0.99 -6.88 -17.32
N ILE A 125 0.47 -8.11 -17.30
CA ILE A 125 0.65 -9.08 -16.21
C ILE A 125 1.28 -10.33 -16.82
N PRO A 126 2.63 -10.46 -16.79
CA PRO A 126 3.34 -11.50 -17.55
C PRO A 126 2.98 -12.93 -17.19
N SER A 127 2.48 -13.17 -15.98
CA SER A 127 2.03 -14.50 -15.55
C SER A 127 0.59 -14.83 -15.96
N LEU A 128 -0.19 -13.86 -16.43
CA LEU A 128 -1.59 -14.05 -16.75
C LEU A 128 -1.76 -14.92 -18.00
N VAL A 129 -2.56 -15.97 -17.86
CA VAL A 129 -2.90 -16.88 -18.96
C VAL A 129 -4.41 -17.03 -19.00
N TYR A 130 -4.99 -16.74 -20.17
CA TYR A 130 -6.41 -16.93 -20.43
C TYR A 130 -6.67 -18.21 -21.23
N ALA A 131 -7.39 -19.16 -20.62
CA ALA A 131 -7.79 -20.40 -21.27
C ALA A 131 -9.15 -20.23 -21.94
N LYS A 132 -9.17 -19.74 -23.19
CA LYS A 132 -10.40 -19.46 -23.97
C LYS A 132 -11.41 -20.62 -23.95
N GLY A 133 -10.94 -21.87 -24.11
CA GLY A 133 -11.82 -23.04 -24.14
C GLY A 133 -12.53 -23.35 -22.82
N LYS A 134 -12.07 -22.81 -21.69
CA LYS A 134 -12.66 -23.00 -20.36
C LYS A 134 -13.16 -21.70 -19.73
N LYS A 135 -13.07 -20.57 -20.45
CA LYS A 135 -13.28 -19.20 -19.94
C LYS A 135 -12.64 -18.97 -18.56
N HIS A 136 -11.39 -19.43 -18.38
CA HIS A 136 -10.76 -19.47 -17.07
C HIS A 136 -9.41 -18.74 -17.06
N PHE A 137 -9.23 -17.84 -16.09
CA PHE A 137 -7.99 -17.08 -15.88
C PHE A 137 -7.07 -17.79 -14.90
N THR A 138 -5.78 -17.82 -15.20
CA THR A 138 -4.74 -18.43 -14.34
C THR A 138 -3.47 -17.60 -14.31
N LEU A 139 -2.66 -17.77 -13.26
CA LEU A 139 -1.30 -17.23 -13.21
C LEU A 139 -0.28 -18.38 -13.35
N LYS A 140 0.51 -18.37 -14.41
CA LYS A 140 1.62 -19.31 -14.62
C LYS A 140 2.81 -18.93 -13.73
N ASN A 141 3.50 -19.94 -13.19
CA ASN A 141 4.72 -19.70 -12.44
C ASN A 141 5.86 -19.33 -13.41
N ASN A 142 6.34 -18.09 -13.36
CA ASN A 142 7.44 -17.59 -14.19
C ASN A 142 8.83 -17.87 -13.60
N ASP A 143 8.90 -18.56 -12.45
CA ASP A 143 10.15 -18.93 -11.79
C ASP A 143 10.84 -20.06 -12.58
N LYS A 144 11.97 -19.76 -13.24
CA LYS A 144 12.81 -20.71 -13.99
C LYS A 144 13.62 -21.62 -13.04
N ARG A 145 13.01 -22.12 -11.97
CA ARG A 145 13.64 -23.14 -11.13
C ARG A 145 13.85 -24.39 -11.98
N ALA A 146 15.11 -24.76 -12.19
CA ALA A 146 15.45 -26.06 -12.75
C ALA A 146 14.75 -27.14 -11.89
N SER A 147 13.86 -27.91 -12.51
CA SER A 147 13.11 -28.94 -11.80
C SER A 147 14.10 -29.96 -11.23
N THR A 148 14.18 -30.06 -9.90
CA THR A 148 14.98 -31.09 -9.24
C THR A 148 14.49 -32.49 -9.56
N LEU A 149 13.29 -32.62 -10.15
CA LEU A 149 12.72 -33.88 -10.64
C LEU A 149 13.61 -34.57 -11.69
N ASN A 150 14.32 -33.80 -12.52
CA ASN A 150 15.26 -34.34 -13.51
C ASN A 150 16.56 -34.85 -12.89
N SER A 151 16.85 -34.42 -11.66
CA SER A 151 17.99 -34.87 -10.86
C SER A 151 17.62 -36.03 -9.92
N LEU A 152 16.34 -36.43 -9.89
CA LEU A 152 15.90 -37.59 -9.13
C LEU A 152 16.32 -38.85 -9.88
N THR A 153 16.87 -39.82 -9.14
CA THR A 153 17.20 -41.14 -9.68
C THR A 153 15.95 -41.77 -10.32
N PRO A 154 16.03 -42.26 -11.58
CA PRO A 154 14.89 -42.90 -12.24
C PRO A 154 14.35 -44.05 -11.39
N LYS A 155 13.02 -44.05 -11.17
CA LYS A 155 12.35 -45.13 -10.46
C LYS A 155 12.49 -46.41 -11.30
N LYS A 156 13.21 -47.42 -10.77
CA LYS A 156 13.29 -48.75 -11.39
C LYS A 156 11.88 -49.29 -11.60
N MET A 157 11.44 -49.36 -12.86
CA MET A 157 10.22 -50.07 -13.22
C MET A 157 10.52 -51.56 -13.12
N ILE A 158 10.06 -52.20 -12.04
CA ILE A 158 10.09 -53.66 -11.93
C ILE A 158 8.99 -54.17 -12.87
N SER A 159 9.38 -54.63 -14.07
CA SER A 159 8.50 -55.35 -14.98
C SER A 159 8.10 -56.67 -14.31
N LYS A 160 6.82 -56.80 -13.93
CA LYS A 160 6.25 -58.11 -13.59
C LYS A 160 6.15 -58.92 -14.87
N ASP A 161 7.09 -59.83 -15.04
CA ASP A 161 7.03 -60.89 -16.04
C ASP A 161 5.76 -61.73 -15.81
N ARG A 162 4.82 -61.68 -16.77
CA ARG A 162 3.66 -62.58 -16.81
C ARG A 162 4.07 -63.79 -17.64
N SER A 163 4.76 -64.73 -17.00
CA SER A 163 4.92 -66.08 -17.53
C SER A 163 3.54 -66.78 -17.54
N SER A 164 2.84 -66.73 -18.67
CA SER A 164 1.78 -67.68 -19.00
C SER A 164 2.43 -69.05 -19.24
N LYS A 165 2.28 -69.97 -18.27
CA LYS A 165 2.55 -71.39 -18.52
C LYS A 165 1.34 -71.97 -19.25
N HIS A 166 1.54 -72.27 -20.53
CA HIS A 166 0.67 -73.15 -21.29
C HIS A 166 1.34 -74.52 -21.23
N GLU A 167 0.71 -75.50 -20.58
CA GLU A 167 1.04 -76.91 -20.75
C GLU A 167 -0.22 -77.75 -20.52
N LEU A 168 -0.27 -78.83 -21.27
CA LEU A 168 -1.43 -79.61 -21.74
C LEU A 168 -2.10 -80.48 -20.67
#